data_AF-A0A914XRA4-F1
#
_entry.id   AF-A0A914XRA4-F1
#
_cell.length_a   1.000
_cell.length_b   1.000
_cell.length_c   1.000
_cell.angle_alpha   90.00
_cell.angle_beta   90.00
_cell.angle_gamma   90.00
#
_symmetry.space_group_name_H-M   'P 1'
#
loop_
_entity.id
_entity.type
_entity.pdbx_description
1 polymer ?
#
loop_
_entity_poly.entity_id
_entity_poly.type
_entity_poly.pdbx_seq_one_letter_code
_entity_poly.pdbx_strand_id
1 'polypeptide(L)'
;MEVLSRSHLDPTSELVVFRAAVAWAEAECERRQIAPIVENLRQALGPALQLIRFPLMDVYEFGKAAISGVLTCEEMAEVYLYLTVKPHLPCRYPTLFRCSGRSKHVVQRFTSLSSKKCTRRENKICFTADREIYVRGFGVYGIIPVSKTHIGMAEEKTTLMWTCQVEIQLATVTDPSQYSAITSVFATNTVFLQGPIGDATPIVAYFAEPVQCHPDVTYVATIKFAGENAVQTFQGKDGQESVTINLPYDEKLSFKFQGYRNSYGSDEGGRQEGQIPSIHFYCQWPLD
;
A
#
# COMPACT_ATOMS: atom_id res chain seq x y z
N MET A 1 5.74 26.31 0.33
CA MET A 1 4.79 25.61 1.23
C MET A 1 3.99 24.63 0.40
N GLU A 2 4.38 23.35 0.33
CA GLU A 2 3.61 22.35 -0.45
C GLU A 2 3.37 21.04 0.31
N VAL A 3 3.79 20.92 1.57
CA VAL A 3 3.63 19.67 2.33
C VAL A 3 2.15 19.33 2.50
N LEU A 4 1.30 20.31 2.84
CA LEU A 4 -0.14 20.11 3.02
C LEU A 4 -0.90 19.81 1.71
N SER A 5 -0.33 20.12 0.55
CA SER A 5 -0.91 19.77 -0.75
C SER A 5 -0.64 18.31 -1.15
N ARG A 6 0.39 17.68 -0.53
CA ARG A 6 0.81 16.33 -0.89
C ARG A 6 -0.26 15.32 -0.50
N SER A 7 -0.72 14.56 -1.48
CA SER A 7 -1.62 13.43 -1.28
C SER A 7 -0.96 12.29 -0.48
N HIS A 8 0.37 12.19 -0.49
CA HIS A 8 1.15 11.10 0.15
C HIS A 8 1.50 11.32 1.64
N LEU A 9 0.89 12.30 2.32
CA LEU A 9 1.08 12.47 3.77
C LEU A 9 0.48 11.26 4.53
N ASP A 10 1.13 10.84 5.63
CA ASP A 10 0.70 9.70 6.45
C ASP A 10 0.21 10.11 7.87
N PRO A 11 -0.80 10.99 8.00
CA PRO A 11 -1.32 11.38 9.29
C PRO A 11 -2.33 10.35 9.82
N THR A 12 -2.44 10.25 11.15
CA THR A 12 -3.43 9.39 11.80
C THR A 12 -4.85 9.95 11.83
N SER A 13 -5.06 11.19 11.41
CA SER A 13 -6.35 11.76 11.01
C SER A 13 -6.13 13.16 10.44
N GLU A 14 -7.12 13.75 9.76
CA GLU A 14 -7.02 15.15 9.35
C GLU A 14 -6.92 16.08 10.56
N LEU A 15 -7.42 15.69 11.74
CA LEU A 15 -7.22 16.47 12.97
C LEU A 15 -5.72 16.60 13.31
N VAL A 16 -4.92 15.57 13.07
CA VAL A 16 -3.46 15.63 13.27
C VAL A 16 -2.82 16.59 12.27
N VAL A 17 -3.27 16.58 11.01
CA VAL A 17 -2.81 17.55 10.00
C VAL A 17 -3.15 18.97 10.42
N PHE A 18 -4.38 19.18 10.90
CA PHE A 18 -4.83 20.48 11.40
C PHE A 18 -4.00 20.96 12.59
N ARG A 19 -3.79 20.11 13.60
CA ARG A 19 -2.96 20.44 14.77
C ARG A 19 -1.51 20.78 14.37
N ALA A 20 -0.94 20.01 13.44
CA ALA A 20 0.40 20.30 12.92
C ALA A 20 0.45 21.64 12.17
N ALA A 21 -0.59 21.97 11.40
CA ALA A 21 -0.70 23.25 10.72
C ALA A 21 -0.80 24.41 11.71
N VAL A 22 -1.63 24.28 12.77
CA VAL A 22 -1.75 25.29 13.83
C VAL A 22 -0.43 25.46 14.58
N ALA A 23 0.23 24.37 14.98
CA ALA A 23 1.53 24.43 15.66
C ALA A 23 2.61 25.09 14.78
N TRP A 24 2.59 24.84 13.46
CA TRP A 24 3.45 25.55 12.52
C TRP A 24 3.12 27.04 12.45
N ALA A 25 1.83 27.41 12.45
CA ALA A 25 1.40 28.81 12.42
C ALA A 25 1.79 29.57 13.68
N GLU A 26 1.72 28.92 14.85
CA GLU A 26 2.21 29.46 16.13
C GLU A 26 3.71 29.75 16.06
N ALA A 27 4.51 28.77 15.64
CA ALA A 27 5.96 28.93 15.46
C ALA A 27 6.32 30.01 14.43
N GLU A 28 5.51 30.15 13.36
CA GLU A 28 5.70 31.19 12.35
C GLU A 28 5.35 32.59 12.90
N CYS A 29 4.36 32.69 13.78
CA CYS A 29 4.04 33.94 14.49
C CYS A 29 5.20 34.36 15.42
N GLU A 30 5.74 33.41 16.19
CA GLU A 30 6.92 33.64 17.04
C GLU A 30 8.12 34.10 16.21
N ARG A 31 8.39 33.43 15.08
CA ARG A 31 9.47 33.80 14.15
C ARG A 31 9.32 35.22 13.59
N ARG A 32 8.08 35.68 13.40
CA ARG A 32 7.74 37.03 12.93
C ARG A 32 7.61 38.06 14.05
N GLN A 33 7.79 37.66 15.31
CA GLN A 33 7.60 38.49 16.50
C GLN A 33 6.20 39.12 16.61
N ILE A 34 5.17 38.39 16.17
CA ILE A 34 3.77 38.76 16.33
C ILE A 34 3.10 37.85 17.36
N ALA A 35 2.10 38.36 18.09
CA ALA A 35 1.38 37.56 19.07
C ALA A 35 0.62 36.40 18.37
N PRO A 36 0.63 35.17 18.90
CA PRO A 36 -0.08 34.02 18.33
C PRO A 36 -1.59 34.08 18.64
N ILE A 37 -2.24 35.17 18.25
CA ILE A 37 -3.69 35.32 18.28
C ILE A 37 -4.32 34.70 17.04
N VAL A 38 -5.60 34.34 17.12
CA VAL A 38 -6.33 33.60 16.06
C VAL A 38 -6.22 34.28 14.69
N GLU A 39 -6.30 35.61 14.65
CA GLU A 39 -6.18 36.41 13.43
C GLU A 39 -4.80 36.23 12.78
N ASN A 40 -3.74 36.25 13.58
CA ASN A 40 -2.36 36.09 13.13
C ASN A 40 -2.06 34.65 12.72
N LEU A 41 -2.60 33.66 13.44
CA LEU A 41 -2.49 32.24 13.07
C LEU A 41 -3.15 32.00 11.71
N ARG A 42 -4.34 32.55 11.50
CA ARG A 42 -5.06 32.44 10.23
C ARG A 42 -4.33 33.14 9.09
N GLN A 43 -3.71 34.30 9.36
CA GLN A 43 -2.87 34.99 8.39
C GLN A 43 -1.59 34.21 8.05
N ALA A 44 -0.96 33.57 9.05
CA ALA A 44 0.22 32.73 8.86
C ALA A 44 -0.11 31.48 8.02
N LEU A 45 -1.24 30.82 8.28
CA LEU A 45 -1.74 29.68 7.50
C LEU A 45 -2.10 30.08 6.06
N GLY A 46 -2.82 31.19 5.89
CA GLY A 46 -3.22 31.70 4.59
C GLY A 46 -3.91 30.64 3.71
N PRO A 47 -3.49 30.47 2.44
CA PRO A 47 -4.08 29.47 1.53
C PRO A 47 -3.95 28.02 2.00
N ALA A 48 -2.98 27.73 2.88
CA ALA A 48 -2.76 26.37 3.35
C ALA A 48 -3.91 25.83 4.20
N LEU A 49 -4.71 26.72 4.83
CA LEU A 49 -5.91 26.34 5.58
C LEU A 49 -6.94 25.64 4.68
N GLN A 50 -7.04 26.05 3.41
CA GLN A 50 -7.97 25.44 2.43
C GLN A 50 -7.51 24.06 1.95
N LEU A 51 -6.28 23.64 2.26
CA LEU A 51 -5.76 22.30 1.92
C LEU A 51 -6.07 21.26 3.02
N ILE A 52 -6.62 21.69 4.15
CA ILE A 52 -7.03 20.82 5.24
C ILE A 52 -8.40 20.25 4.91
N ARG A 53 -8.56 18.93 5.05
CA ARG A 53 -9.75 18.22 4.61
C ARG A 53 -10.71 18.00 5.78
N PHE A 54 -11.23 19.08 6.35
CA PHE A 54 -12.17 19.02 7.48
C PHE A 54 -13.38 18.10 7.26
N PRO A 55 -13.95 17.98 6.04
CA PRO A 55 -15.04 17.02 5.75
C PRO A 55 -14.70 15.54 5.98
N LEU A 56 -13.42 15.20 6.14
CA LEU A 56 -12.95 13.84 6.42
C LEU A 56 -12.68 13.56 7.90
N MET A 57 -12.91 14.55 8.76
CA MET A 57 -12.91 14.37 10.22
C MET A 57 -14.26 13.80 10.64
N ASP A 58 -14.31 12.99 11.70
CA ASP A 58 -15.58 12.70 12.35
C ASP A 58 -16.12 13.96 13.08
N VAL A 59 -17.38 13.95 13.50
CA VAL A 59 -18.02 15.11 14.18
C VAL A 59 -17.25 15.51 15.44
N TYR A 60 -16.66 14.56 16.15
CA TYR A 60 -15.92 14.82 17.38
C TYR A 60 -14.55 15.45 17.10
N GLU A 61 -13.82 14.93 16.13
CA GLU A 61 -12.56 15.48 15.62
C GLU A 61 -12.75 16.87 15.05
N PHE A 62 -13.81 17.07 14.26
CA PHE A 62 -14.17 18.37 13.73
C PHE A 62 -14.53 19.35 14.85
N GLY A 63 -15.25 18.90 15.87
CA GLY A 63 -15.51 19.70 17.08
C GLY A 63 -14.23 20.21 17.73
N LYS A 64 -13.18 19.39 17.81
CA LYS A 64 -11.86 19.83 18.32
C LYS A 64 -11.20 20.87 17.42
N ALA A 65 -11.34 20.75 16.11
CA ALA A 65 -10.84 21.76 15.18
C ALA A 65 -11.61 23.07 15.29
N ALA A 66 -12.94 23.02 15.40
CA ALA A 66 -13.80 24.19 15.55
C ALA A 66 -13.51 25.00 16.83
N ILE A 67 -13.29 24.32 17.97
CA ILE A 67 -12.99 24.97 19.26
C ILE A 67 -11.68 25.78 19.22
N SER A 68 -10.76 25.50 18.28
CA SER A 68 -9.52 26.28 18.14
C SER A 68 -9.74 27.75 17.75
N GLY A 69 -10.92 28.11 17.24
CA GLY A 69 -11.25 29.46 16.78
C GLY A 69 -10.64 29.83 15.42
N VAL A 70 -9.79 28.97 14.83
CA VAL A 70 -9.14 29.24 13.53
C VAL A 70 -10.16 29.29 12.38
N LEU A 71 -11.25 28.51 12.48
CA LEU A 71 -12.35 28.49 11.51
C LEU A 71 -13.37 29.59 11.82
N THR A 72 -13.90 30.24 10.80
CA THR A 72 -15.02 31.18 10.93
C THR A 72 -16.33 30.43 11.19
N CYS A 73 -17.33 31.13 11.74
CA CYS A 73 -18.67 30.55 11.96
C CYS A 73 -19.30 30.00 10.66
N GLU A 74 -19.06 30.66 9.52
CA GLU A 74 -19.54 30.23 8.21
C GLU A 74 -18.86 28.94 7.76
N GLU A 75 -17.53 28.87 7.84
CA GLU A 75 -16.77 27.65 7.53
C GLU A 75 -17.16 26.49 8.44
N MET A 76 -17.37 26.78 9.72
CA MET A 76 -17.83 25.78 10.68
C MET A 76 -19.20 25.22 10.30
N ALA A 77 -20.14 26.10 9.93
CA ALA A 77 -21.48 25.70 9.52
C ALA A 77 -21.45 24.84 8.25
N GLU A 78 -20.65 25.23 7.24
CA GLU A 78 -20.52 24.46 6.00
C GLU A 78 -20.00 23.04 6.23
N VAL A 79 -18.92 22.90 6.99
CA VAL A 79 -18.36 21.57 7.28
C VAL A 79 -19.31 20.77 8.16
N TYR A 80 -19.94 21.39 9.17
CA TYR A 80 -20.90 20.69 10.02
C TYR A 80 -22.11 20.17 9.22
N LEU A 81 -22.65 20.98 8.31
CA LEU A 81 -23.73 20.58 7.41
C LEU A 81 -23.28 19.44 6.50
N TYR A 82 -22.06 19.50 5.95
CA TYR A 82 -21.50 18.40 5.17
C TYR A 82 -21.46 17.09 5.97
N LEU A 83 -21.01 17.15 7.23
CA LEU A 83 -20.85 15.98 8.10
C LEU A 83 -22.18 15.38 8.59
N THR A 84 -23.27 16.16 8.60
CA THR A 84 -24.54 15.76 9.27
C THR A 84 -25.74 15.61 8.33
N VAL A 85 -25.69 16.19 7.13
CA VAL A 85 -26.82 16.19 6.19
C VAL A 85 -26.51 15.32 4.96
N LYS A 86 -27.50 14.51 4.55
CA LYS A 86 -27.48 13.71 3.33
C LYS A 86 -28.70 14.08 2.45
N PRO A 87 -28.55 14.25 1.12
CA PRO A 87 -27.30 14.22 0.35
C PRO A 87 -26.35 15.36 0.74
N HIS A 88 -25.04 15.15 0.56
CA HIS A 88 -24.04 16.13 0.95
C HIS A 88 -24.21 17.46 0.21
N LEU A 89 -24.12 18.55 0.95
CA LEU A 89 -24.06 19.90 0.38
C LEU A 89 -22.63 20.20 -0.12
N PRO A 90 -22.46 21.09 -1.11
CA PRO A 90 -21.13 21.55 -1.51
C PRO A 90 -20.34 22.12 -0.32
N CYS A 91 -19.07 21.74 -0.20
CA CYS A 91 -18.16 22.23 0.83
C CYS A 91 -16.95 22.89 0.18
N ARG A 92 -16.49 24.02 0.74
CA ARG A 92 -15.29 24.72 0.25
C ARG A 92 -13.98 23.96 0.52
N TYR A 93 -13.99 23.01 1.44
CA TYR A 93 -12.83 22.20 1.78
C TYR A 93 -12.81 20.89 0.96
N PRO A 94 -11.63 20.35 0.65
CA PRO A 94 -11.56 19.12 -0.12
C PRO A 94 -12.24 17.96 0.60
N THR A 95 -13.12 17.28 -0.13
CA THR A 95 -13.90 16.13 0.35
C THR A 95 -13.30 14.79 -0.04
N LEU A 96 -12.26 14.80 -0.88
CA LEU A 96 -11.57 13.59 -1.32
C LEU A 96 -10.43 13.24 -0.36
N PHE A 97 -10.30 11.97 0.02
CA PHE A 97 -9.24 11.49 0.92
C PHE A 97 -7.83 11.85 0.44
N ARG A 98 -6.90 12.08 1.39
CA ARG A 98 -5.46 11.99 1.08
C ARG A 98 -5.23 10.59 0.51
N CYS A 99 -4.44 10.44 -0.54
CA CYS A 99 -3.82 9.15 -0.90
C CYS A 99 -2.80 8.77 0.18
N SER A 100 -3.28 8.60 1.42
CA SER A 100 -2.49 8.54 2.65
C SER A 100 -1.71 7.25 2.74
N GLY A 101 -0.64 7.23 3.52
CA GLY A 101 0.03 5.99 3.91
C GLY A 101 -0.89 4.97 4.61
N ARG A 102 -2.07 5.39 5.09
CA ARG A 102 -3.15 4.53 5.58
C ARG A 102 -3.99 3.83 4.52
N SER A 103 -3.88 4.25 3.27
CA SER A 103 -4.32 3.43 2.15
C SER A 103 -3.32 2.32 1.83
N LYS A 104 -2.11 2.27 2.45
CA LYS A 104 -1.18 1.16 2.25
C LYS A 104 -1.74 -0.09 2.92
N HIS A 105 -2.28 -0.97 2.11
CA HIS A 105 -2.78 -2.25 2.56
C HIS A 105 -1.91 -3.36 2.00
N VAL A 106 -1.93 -4.48 2.72
CA VAL A 106 -1.22 -5.69 2.35
C VAL A 106 -2.23 -6.82 2.44
N VAL A 107 -2.40 -7.54 1.33
CA VAL A 107 -3.10 -8.82 1.35
C VAL A 107 -2.06 -9.92 1.36
N GLN A 108 -2.13 -10.81 2.35
CA GLN A 108 -1.27 -11.99 2.45
C GLN A 108 -2.07 -13.22 2.04
N ARG A 109 -1.57 -13.95 1.04
CA ARG A 109 -2.32 -15.09 0.47
C ARG A 109 -1.99 -16.45 1.09
N PHE A 110 -0.88 -16.55 1.84
CA PHE A 110 -0.47 -17.78 2.52
C PHE A 110 -0.68 -17.65 4.02
N THR A 111 -1.15 -18.72 4.67
CA THR A 111 -1.28 -18.76 6.14
C THR A 111 -0.05 -19.33 6.84
N SER A 112 0.80 -20.07 6.09
CA SER A 112 1.97 -20.74 6.65
C SER A 112 3.19 -20.65 5.73
N LEU A 113 4.39 -20.78 6.32
CA LEU A 113 5.63 -21.00 5.58
C LEU A 113 5.80 -22.48 5.23
N SER A 114 6.30 -22.79 4.04
CA SER A 114 6.61 -24.15 3.61
C SER A 114 7.99 -24.59 4.08
N SER A 115 8.15 -25.89 4.37
CA SER A 115 9.47 -26.51 4.58
C SER A 115 10.21 -26.78 3.26
N LYS A 116 9.49 -26.78 2.13
CA LYS A 116 10.06 -26.94 0.79
C LYS A 116 10.66 -25.60 0.32
N LYS A 117 11.66 -25.66 -0.55
CA LYS A 117 12.24 -24.47 -1.19
C LYS A 117 11.54 -24.18 -2.53
N CYS A 118 11.38 -22.90 -2.88
CA CYS A 118 10.99 -22.54 -4.25
C CYS A 118 12.24 -22.42 -5.11
N THR A 119 12.25 -23.15 -6.23
CA THR A 119 13.34 -23.16 -7.22
C THR A 119 12.92 -22.50 -8.55
N ARG A 120 11.67 -22.02 -8.64
CA ARG A 120 11.14 -21.41 -9.85
C ARG A 120 11.70 -20.00 -9.99
N ARG A 121 12.37 -19.76 -11.12
CA ARG A 121 12.90 -18.44 -11.46
C ARG A 121 11.80 -17.41 -11.72
N GLU A 122 10.71 -17.84 -12.36
CA GLU A 122 9.53 -17.04 -12.64
C GLU A 122 8.33 -17.60 -11.87
N ASN A 123 7.62 -16.72 -11.16
CA ASN A 123 6.45 -17.07 -10.36
C ASN A 123 5.30 -16.15 -10.75
N LYS A 124 4.11 -16.72 -10.93
CA LYS A 124 2.89 -16.01 -11.33
C LYS A 124 1.75 -16.38 -10.41
N ILE A 125 0.87 -15.43 -10.15
CA ILE A 125 -0.40 -15.66 -9.46
C ILE A 125 -1.45 -14.71 -10.03
N CYS A 126 -2.67 -15.23 -10.26
CA CYS A 126 -3.79 -14.38 -10.63
C CYS A 126 -4.49 -13.86 -9.38
N PHE A 127 -4.93 -12.60 -9.42
CA PHE A 127 -5.79 -12.03 -8.39
C PHE A 127 -6.92 -11.20 -8.98
N THR A 128 -8.00 -11.06 -8.23
CA THR A 128 -9.13 -10.18 -8.54
C THR A 128 -9.57 -9.52 -7.25
N ALA A 129 -9.69 -8.20 -7.27
CA ALA A 129 -10.18 -7.43 -6.13
C ALA A 129 -11.62 -6.98 -6.40
N ASP A 130 -12.47 -6.95 -5.37
CA ASP A 130 -13.85 -6.47 -5.45
C ASP A 130 -13.97 -4.94 -5.43
N ARG A 131 -12.85 -4.21 -5.37
CA ARG A 131 -12.80 -2.74 -5.48
C ARG A 131 -11.58 -2.29 -6.26
N GLU A 132 -11.61 -1.01 -6.65
CA GLU A 132 -10.47 -0.36 -7.28
C GLU A 132 -9.30 -0.26 -6.30
N ILE A 133 -8.14 -0.71 -6.76
CA ILE A 133 -6.89 -0.64 -6.02
C ILE A 133 -5.76 -0.10 -6.90
N TYR A 134 -4.72 0.39 -6.28
CA TYR A 134 -3.50 0.87 -6.92
C TYR A 134 -2.35 0.00 -6.43
N VAL A 135 -2.00 -1.03 -7.19
CA VAL A 135 -0.93 -1.97 -6.84
C VAL A 135 0.41 -1.24 -6.80
N ARG A 136 1.04 -1.26 -5.64
CA ARG A 136 2.33 -0.60 -5.39
C ARG A 136 3.51 -1.57 -5.55
N GLY A 137 3.32 -2.86 -5.25
CA GLY A 137 4.39 -3.83 -5.33
C GLY A 137 4.00 -5.22 -4.83
N PHE A 138 4.94 -6.15 -4.95
CA PHE A 138 4.79 -7.54 -4.56
C PHE A 138 5.81 -7.92 -3.49
N GLY A 139 5.35 -8.66 -2.47
CA GLY A 139 6.25 -9.32 -1.54
C GLY A 139 7.04 -10.41 -2.25
N VAL A 140 8.29 -10.57 -1.86
CA VAL A 140 9.22 -11.57 -2.38
C VAL A 140 9.89 -12.25 -1.20
N TYR A 141 9.70 -13.56 -1.06
CA TYR A 141 10.42 -14.34 -0.05
C TYR A 141 11.93 -14.32 -0.33
N GLY A 142 12.72 -14.21 0.74
CA GLY A 142 14.18 -14.16 0.68
C GLY A 142 14.86 -15.46 0.29
N ILE A 143 16.18 -15.39 0.12
CA ILE A 143 17.03 -16.51 -0.31
C ILE A 143 17.42 -17.40 0.87
N ILE A 144 17.33 -18.72 0.68
CA ILE A 144 17.76 -19.73 1.64
C ILE A 144 19.27 -20.01 1.40
N PRO A 145 20.08 -20.17 2.46
CA PRO A 145 21.46 -20.59 2.29
C PRO A 145 21.56 -21.94 1.56
N VAL A 146 22.39 -21.98 0.52
CA VAL A 146 22.78 -23.23 -0.13
C VAL A 146 23.80 -23.88 0.80
N SER A 147 23.40 -24.90 1.56
CA SER A 147 24.27 -25.61 2.49
C SER A 147 25.53 -26.11 1.76
N LYS A 148 26.71 -25.60 2.15
CA LYS A 148 27.97 -26.29 1.85
C LYS A 148 28.15 -27.42 2.86
N THR A 149 28.51 -28.58 2.33
CA THR A 149 28.96 -29.79 3.02
C THR A 149 29.97 -29.49 4.14
N HIS A 150 29.80 -30.16 5.29
CA HIS A 150 30.74 -30.40 6.39
C HIS A 150 32.11 -29.70 6.33
N ILE A 151 32.26 -28.55 6.99
CA ILE A 151 33.48 -28.08 7.69
C ILE A 151 32.95 -27.20 8.84
N GLY A 152 33.07 -27.56 10.12
CA GLY A 152 34.32 -27.52 10.88
C GLY A 152 34.43 -26.16 11.57
N MET A 153 33.90 -26.10 12.80
CA MET A 153 33.98 -25.09 13.88
C MET A 153 34.34 -23.62 13.62
N ALA A 154 33.52 -22.80 14.29
CA ALA A 154 33.69 -21.41 14.75
C ALA A 154 33.72 -20.33 13.67
N GLU A 155 32.78 -19.38 13.74
CA GLU A 155 33.02 -17.96 13.42
C GLU A 155 31.73 -17.15 13.63
N GLU A 156 31.91 -15.85 13.85
CA GLU A 156 30.94 -14.84 14.29
C GLU A 156 29.60 -14.88 13.55
N LYS A 157 28.53 -14.44 14.24
CA LYS A 157 27.20 -14.17 13.67
C LYS A 157 27.25 -12.98 12.69
N THR A 158 28.10 -13.03 11.68
CA THR A 158 28.03 -12.10 10.55
C THR A 158 26.84 -12.53 9.70
N THR A 159 25.74 -11.80 9.81
CA THR A 159 24.58 -11.99 8.95
C THR A 159 25.00 -11.74 7.50
N LEU A 160 25.18 -12.82 6.74
CA LEU A 160 25.45 -12.72 5.30
C LEU A 160 24.24 -12.09 4.62
N MET A 161 24.49 -11.09 3.77
CA MET A 161 23.47 -10.42 2.99
C MET A 161 23.45 -10.99 1.58
N TRP A 162 22.27 -11.21 1.01
CA TRP A 162 22.11 -11.46 -0.42
C TRP A 162 21.65 -10.19 -1.12
N THR A 163 22.00 -10.08 -2.40
CA THR A 163 21.45 -9.10 -3.32
C THR A 163 20.95 -9.81 -4.58
N CYS A 164 19.78 -9.43 -5.08
CA CYS A 164 19.24 -9.99 -6.30
C CYS A 164 18.41 -8.95 -7.04
N GLN A 165 18.51 -8.97 -8.36
CA GLN A 165 17.66 -8.18 -9.23
C GLN A 165 16.40 -9.00 -9.52
N VAL A 166 15.22 -8.39 -9.32
CA VAL A 166 13.92 -9.02 -9.53
C VAL A 166 13.11 -8.15 -10.49
N GLU A 167 12.65 -8.75 -11.57
CA GLU A 167 11.68 -8.14 -12.47
C GLU A 167 10.28 -8.42 -11.92
N ILE A 168 9.48 -7.37 -11.73
CA ILE A 168 8.07 -7.46 -11.37
C ILE A 168 7.22 -6.98 -12.53
N GLN A 169 6.10 -7.66 -12.76
CA GLN A 169 5.19 -7.33 -13.85
C GLN A 169 3.74 -7.51 -13.41
N LEU A 170 2.88 -6.60 -13.88
CA LEU A 170 1.44 -6.68 -13.72
C LEU A 170 0.76 -6.64 -15.09
N ALA A 171 -0.09 -7.64 -15.35
CA ALA A 171 -0.77 -7.83 -16.61
C ALA A 171 -2.25 -8.23 -16.39
N THR A 172 -3.09 -8.15 -17.43
CA THR A 172 -4.44 -8.74 -17.43
C THR A 172 -4.45 -10.10 -18.10
N VAL A 173 -5.45 -10.91 -17.75
CA VAL A 173 -5.70 -12.22 -18.34
C VAL A 173 -7.20 -12.38 -18.55
N THR A 174 -7.61 -12.92 -19.70
CA THR A 174 -9.02 -13.22 -19.98
C THR A 174 -9.49 -14.54 -19.37
N ASP A 175 -8.61 -15.53 -19.33
CA ASP A 175 -8.85 -16.83 -18.70
C ASP A 175 -7.58 -17.37 -18.02
N PRO A 176 -7.48 -17.31 -16.69
CA PRO A 176 -6.34 -17.84 -15.91
C PRO A 176 -6.02 -19.32 -16.15
N SER A 177 -7.01 -20.10 -16.60
CA SER A 177 -6.88 -21.55 -16.84
C SER A 177 -6.24 -21.88 -18.20
N GLN A 178 -6.18 -20.90 -19.11
CA GLN A 178 -5.60 -21.05 -20.44
C GLN A 178 -4.13 -20.62 -20.47
N TYR A 179 -3.32 -21.44 -21.13
CA TYR A 179 -1.93 -21.12 -21.39
C TYR A 179 -1.83 -19.93 -22.36
N SER A 180 -0.90 -19.01 -22.11
CA SER A 180 -0.68 -17.80 -22.94
C SER A 180 -1.87 -16.83 -23.02
N ALA A 181 -2.69 -16.76 -21.97
CA ALA A 181 -3.88 -15.90 -21.92
C ALA A 181 -3.60 -14.44 -21.48
N ILE A 182 -2.33 -14.04 -21.35
CA ILE A 182 -1.97 -12.66 -21.01
C ILE A 182 -2.34 -11.75 -22.18
N THR A 183 -3.22 -10.78 -21.94
CA THR A 183 -3.75 -9.87 -22.96
C THR A 183 -2.95 -8.58 -23.06
N SER A 184 -2.60 -7.97 -21.93
CA SER A 184 -1.85 -6.72 -21.91
C SER A 184 -1.01 -6.59 -20.65
N VAL A 185 0.21 -6.11 -20.83
CA VAL A 185 1.15 -5.78 -19.74
C VAL A 185 1.00 -4.30 -19.43
N PHE A 186 0.60 -3.97 -18.20
CA PHE A 186 0.39 -2.58 -17.78
C PHE A 186 1.64 -1.97 -17.16
N ALA A 187 2.41 -2.76 -16.44
CA ALA A 187 3.58 -2.29 -15.73
C ALA A 187 4.66 -3.36 -15.64
N THR A 188 5.91 -2.93 -15.77
CA THR A 188 7.09 -3.74 -15.50
C THR A 188 8.16 -2.87 -14.84
N ASN A 189 8.79 -3.40 -13.80
CA ASN A 189 9.90 -2.76 -13.12
C ASN A 189 10.97 -3.78 -12.78
N THR A 190 12.22 -3.39 -12.92
CA THR A 190 13.36 -4.13 -12.38
C THR A 190 13.77 -3.50 -11.06
N VAL A 191 13.80 -4.30 -9.99
CA VAL A 191 14.09 -3.85 -8.63
C VAL A 191 15.27 -4.61 -8.07
N PHE A 192 16.21 -3.91 -7.44
CA PHE A 192 17.28 -4.54 -6.65
C PHE A 192 16.79 -4.77 -5.22
N LEU A 193 16.72 -6.04 -4.82
CA LEU A 193 16.38 -6.45 -3.47
C LEU A 193 17.62 -6.91 -2.73
N GLN A 194 17.70 -6.58 -1.45
CA GLN A 194 18.73 -7.07 -0.55
C GLN A 194 18.12 -7.47 0.79
N GLY A 195 18.63 -8.55 1.38
CA GLY A 195 18.14 -9.03 2.65
C GLY A 195 19.11 -9.98 3.34
N PRO A 196 18.86 -10.30 4.62
CA PRO A 196 19.60 -11.35 5.32
C PRO A 196 19.39 -12.72 4.66
N ILE A 197 20.46 -13.49 4.50
CA ILE A 197 20.35 -14.89 4.07
C ILE A 197 19.70 -15.72 5.18
N GLY A 198 18.68 -16.52 4.83
CA GLY A 198 17.97 -17.36 5.80
C GLY A 198 16.84 -16.65 6.56
N ASP A 199 16.57 -15.37 6.27
CA ASP A 199 15.37 -14.68 6.75
C ASP A 199 14.19 -14.96 5.80
N ALA A 200 13.12 -15.52 6.37
CA ALA A 200 11.89 -15.84 5.65
C ALA A 200 10.94 -14.64 5.52
N THR A 201 11.27 -13.50 6.12
CA THR A 201 10.46 -12.28 6.04
C THR A 201 10.45 -11.77 4.59
N PRO A 202 9.27 -11.60 3.96
CA PRO A 202 9.20 -11.08 2.61
C PRO A 202 9.69 -9.65 2.51
N ILE A 203 10.38 -9.34 1.41
CA ILE A 203 10.81 -7.99 1.04
C ILE A 203 9.98 -7.54 -0.16
N VAL A 204 9.59 -6.27 -0.18
CA VAL A 204 8.69 -5.75 -1.20
C VAL A 204 9.48 -5.22 -2.40
N ALA A 205 9.20 -5.74 -3.58
CA ALA A 205 9.60 -5.14 -4.85
C ALA A 205 8.53 -4.15 -5.31
N TYR A 206 8.88 -2.87 -5.41
CA TYR A 206 7.97 -1.79 -5.74
C TYR A 206 8.00 -1.44 -7.22
N PHE A 207 6.82 -1.14 -7.79
CA PHE A 207 6.72 -0.41 -9.05
C PHE A 207 7.23 1.03 -8.86
N ALA A 208 7.64 1.67 -9.96
CA ALA A 208 8.04 3.08 -9.92
C ALA A 208 6.88 3.98 -9.47
N GLU A 209 5.69 3.71 -10.00
CA GLU A 209 4.44 4.37 -9.62
C GLU A 209 3.36 3.30 -9.36
N PRO A 210 2.37 3.57 -8.49
CA PRO A 210 1.27 2.65 -8.24
C PRO A 210 0.42 2.42 -9.50
N VAL A 211 0.06 1.16 -9.76
CA VAL A 211 -0.64 0.75 -10.98
C VAL A 211 -2.12 0.55 -10.68
N GLN A 212 -2.98 1.34 -11.33
CA GLN A 212 -4.44 1.25 -11.16
C GLN A 212 -4.97 -0.11 -11.64
N CYS A 213 -5.78 -0.75 -10.81
CA CYS A 213 -6.46 -2.00 -11.07
C CYS A 213 -7.95 -1.83 -10.79
N HIS A 214 -8.79 -2.10 -11.78
CA HIS A 214 -10.23 -1.94 -11.67
C HIS A 214 -10.87 -3.12 -10.92
N PRO A 215 -12.03 -2.90 -10.27
CA PRO A 215 -12.79 -3.95 -9.61
C PRO A 215 -13.14 -5.08 -10.59
N ASP A 216 -13.17 -6.31 -10.07
CA ASP A 216 -13.64 -7.51 -10.76
C ASP A 216 -12.88 -7.90 -12.05
N VAL A 217 -11.75 -7.24 -12.32
CA VAL A 217 -10.82 -7.60 -13.39
C VAL A 217 -9.76 -8.55 -12.85
N THR A 218 -9.45 -9.61 -13.59
CA THR A 218 -8.39 -10.55 -13.22
C THR A 218 -7.04 -10.10 -13.75
N TYR A 219 -6.11 -9.93 -12.81
CA TYR A 219 -4.73 -9.53 -13.07
C TYR A 219 -3.76 -10.67 -12.76
N VAL A 220 -2.63 -10.70 -13.45
CA VAL A 220 -1.51 -11.61 -13.20
C VAL A 220 -0.36 -10.83 -12.60
N ALA A 221 -0.05 -11.12 -11.34
CA ALA A 221 1.18 -10.67 -10.69
C ALA A 221 2.31 -11.63 -11.04
N THR A 222 3.41 -11.10 -11.58
CA THR A 222 4.59 -11.88 -11.95
C THR A 222 5.82 -11.34 -11.23
N ILE A 223 6.64 -12.25 -10.69
CA ILE A 223 8.00 -11.94 -10.27
C ILE A 223 8.98 -12.87 -10.97
N LYS A 224 10.12 -12.35 -11.39
CA LYS A 224 11.18 -13.11 -12.07
C LYS A 224 12.54 -12.70 -11.53
N PHE A 225 13.26 -13.64 -10.95
CA PHE A 225 14.63 -13.40 -10.50
C PHE A 225 15.57 -13.27 -11.71
N ALA A 226 16.36 -12.21 -11.76
CA ALA A 226 17.38 -11.99 -12.77
C ALA A 226 18.69 -12.69 -12.35
N GLY A 227 19.36 -13.33 -13.31
CA GLY A 227 20.51 -14.21 -13.09
C GLY A 227 20.28 -15.63 -13.63
N GLU A 228 21.36 -16.27 -14.08
CA GLU A 228 21.33 -17.63 -14.63
C GLU A 228 21.46 -18.72 -13.56
N ASN A 229 21.88 -18.33 -12.34
CA ASN A 229 22.07 -19.26 -11.23
C ASN A 229 20.73 -19.73 -10.67
N ALA A 230 20.67 -21.00 -10.25
CA ALA A 230 19.49 -21.54 -9.58
C ALA A 230 19.18 -20.74 -8.31
N VAL A 231 17.97 -20.18 -8.25
CA VAL A 231 17.49 -19.45 -7.07
C VAL A 231 16.83 -20.44 -6.12
N GLN A 232 17.20 -20.41 -4.85
CA GLN A 232 16.51 -21.13 -3.79
C GLN A 232 15.95 -20.13 -2.79
N THR A 233 14.63 -19.91 -2.82
CA THR A 233 13.96 -19.02 -1.86
C THR A 233 13.10 -19.79 -0.88
N PHE A 234 12.71 -19.11 0.20
CA PHE A 234 11.53 -19.50 0.95
C PHE A 234 10.28 -19.47 0.07
N GLN A 235 9.25 -20.18 0.51
CA GLN A 235 7.94 -20.15 -0.13
C GLN A 235 6.85 -20.34 0.91
N GLY A 236 5.68 -19.77 0.64
CA GLY A 236 4.50 -19.99 1.45
C GLY A 236 3.79 -21.27 1.05
N LYS A 237 2.88 -21.72 1.90
CA LYS A 237 1.94 -22.81 1.65
C LYS A 237 0.57 -22.45 2.23
N ASP A 238 -0.39 -23.35 2.06
CA ASP A 238 -1.75 -23.18 2.55
C ASP A 238 -2.38 -21.90 1.95
N GLY A 239 -2.25 -21.80 0.62
CA GLY A 239 -2.73 -20.66 -0.17
C GLY A 239 -4.23 -20.51 -0.12
N GLN A 240 -4.69 -19.31 0.24
CA GLN A 240 -6.10 -18.97 0.38
C GLN A 240 -6.69 -18.60 -0.98
N GLU A 241 -7.84 -19.19 -1.32
CA GLU A 241 -8.59 -18.86 -2.54
C GLU A 241 -9.22 -17.46 -2.45
N SER A 242 -9.64 -17.06 -1.24
CA SER A 242 -10.18 -15.73 -0.99
C SER A 242 -9.61 -15.18 0.31
N VAL A 243 -9.23 -13.91 0.31
CA VAL A 243 -8.76 -13.18 1.49
C VAL A 243 -9.53 -11.87 1.58
N THR A 244 -10.25 -11.65 2.67
CA THR A 244 -10.89 -10.38 2.96
C THR A 244 -10.06 -9.61 3.97
N ILE A 245 -9.65 -8.40 3.59
CA ILE A 245 -8.99 -7.48 4.51
C ILE A 245 -10.03 -6.52 5.09
N ASN A 246 -9.87 -6.20 6.38
CA ASN A 246 -10.62 -5.14 7.00
C ASN A 246 -9.94 -3.81 6.68
N LEU A 247 -10.72 -2.87 6.17
CA LEU A 247 -10.33 -1.51 5.93
C LEU A 247 -10.84 -0.63 7.10
N PRO A 248 -10.23 0.53 7.36
CA PRO A 248 -10.82 1.58 8.19
C PRO A 248 -12.32 1.81 7.91
N TYR A 249 -13.06 2.25 8.93
CA TYR A 249 -14.50 2.56 8.87
C TYR A 249 -15.42 1.35 8.59
N ASP A 250 -15.05 0.17 9.10
CA ASP A 250 -15.80 -1.10 8.93
C ASP A 250 -16.00 -1.55 7.48
N GLU A 251 -15.24 -0.95 6.56
CA GLU A 251 -15.18 -1.33 5.17
C GLU A 251 -14.39 -2.63 4.99
N LYS A 252 -14.66 -3.32 3.88
CA LYS A 252 -13.97 -4.57 3.52
C LYS A 252 -13.53 -4.54 2.07
N LEU A 253 -12.46 -5.28 1.79
CA LEU A 253 -11.96 -5.52 0.44
C LEU A 253 -11.55 -6.98 0.34
N SER A 254 -12.09 -7.68 -0.66
CA SER A 254 -11.85 -9.10 -0.88
C SER A 254 -10.99 -9.32 -2.11
N PHE A 255 -9.97 -10.15 -1.95
CA PHE A 255 -9.15 -10.67 -3.04
C PHE A 255 -9.51 -12.11 -3.29
N LYS A 256 -9.74 -12.48 -4.55
CA LYS A 256 -9.75 -13.87 -5.01
C LYS A 256 -8.42 -14.19 -5.68
N PHE A 257 -7.80 -15.30 -5.32
CA PHE A 257 -6.54 -15.76 -5.87
C PHE A 257 -6.74 -17.04 -6.69
N GLN A 258 -6.12 -17.09 -7.87
CA GLN A 258 -6.18 -18.24 -8.76
C GLN A 258 -4.78 -18.58 -9.29
N GLY A 259 -4.52 -19.87 -9.49
CA GLY A 259 -3.28 -20.30 -10.13
C GLY A 259 -3.22 -19.82 -11.57
N TYR A 260 -2.05 -19.41 -12.04
CA TYR A 260 -1.85 -19.13 -13.47
C TYR A 260 -1.20 -20.34 -14.15
N ARG A 261 -1.83 -20.84 -15.23
CA ARG A 261 -1.35 -22.05 -15.90
C ARG A 261 -0.13 -21.75 -16.77
N ASN A 262 1.05 -22.16 -16.29
CA ASN A 262 2.34 -21.92 -16.96
C ASN A 262 2.76 -23.00 -17.98
N SER A 263 2.10 -24.15 -18.04
CA SER A 263 2.44 -25.23 -18.98
C SER A 263 1.31 -26.27 -19.12
N TYR A 264 1.44 -27.17 -20.08
CA TYR A 264 0.60 -28.37 -20.19
C TYR A 264 0.94 -29.33 -19.04
N GLY A 265 0.13 -29.30 -17.98
CA GLY A 265 0.27 -30.16 -16.80
C GLY A 265 -0.77 -29.85 -15.71
N SER A 266 -0.71 -30.57 -14.60
CA SER A 266 -1.57 -30.43 -13.40
C SER A 266 -0.99 -29.48 -12.34
N ASP A 267 -0.08 -28.60 -12.72
CA ASP A 267 0.52 -27.63 -11.80
C ASP A 267 -0.54 -26.59 -11.42
N GLU A 268 -0.88 -26.47 -10.13
CA GLU A 268 -1.87 -25.50 -9.61
C GLU A 268 -1.40 -24.02 -9.73
N GLY A 269 -0.43 -23.73 -10.60
CA GLY A 269 -0.08 -22.38 -11.01
C GLY A 269 0.35 -21.46 -9.87
N GLY A 270 0.98 -22.02 -8.82
CA GLY A 270 1.44 -21.27 -7.64
C GLY A 270 0.34 -20.88 -6.63
N ARG A 271 -0.90 -21.38 -6.79
CA ARG A 271 -2.02 -21.07 -5.89
C ARG A 271 -1.77 -21.53 -4.46
N GLN A 272 -1.49 -22.81 -4.27
CA GLN A 272 -1.37 -23.45 -2.95
C GLN A 272 -0.02 -23.25 -2.26
N GLU A 273 1.07 -23.21 -3.02
CA GLU A 273 2.43 -23.02 -2.52
C GLU A 273 3.23 -22.12 -3.49
N GLY A 274 4.18 -21.34 -2.98
CA GLY A 274 5.11 -20.59 -3.83
C GLY A 274 5.53 -19.20 -3.34
N GLN A 275 5.89 -18.36 -4.31
CA GLN A 275 6.33 -16.97 -4.14
C GLN A 275 5.16 -15.98 -4.22
N ILE A 276 5.45 -14.68 -4.14
CA ILE A 276 4.45 -13.61 -4.12
C ILE A 276 3.53 -13.79 -2.90
N PRO A 277 4.07 -13.81 -1.66
CA PRO A 277 3.26 -13.97 -0.46
C PRO A 277 2.28 -12.84 -0.22
N SER A 278 2.58 -11.65 -0.72
CA SER A 278 1.77 -10.46 -0.50
C SER A 278 1.66 -9.54 -1.71
N ILE A 279 0.52 -8.87 -1.83
CA ILE A 279 0.33 -7.73 -2.72
C ILE A 279 0.20 -6.49 -1.85
N HIS A 280 1.02 -5.48 -2.12
CA HIS A 280 1.01 -4.19 -1.45
C HIS A 280 0.32 -3.18 -2.37
N PHE A 281 -0.69 -2.48 -1.87
CA PHE A 281 -1.54 -1.63 -2.69
C PHE A 281 -2.09 -0.44 -1.92
N TYR A 282 -2.65 0.51 -2.66
CA TYR A 282 -3.52 1.56 -2.15
C TYR A 282 -4.97 1.27 -2.53
N CYS A 283 -5.93 1.65 -1.69
CA CYS A 283 -7.34 1.72 -2.10
C CYS A 283 -7.82 3.17 -2.06
N GLN A 284 -8.61 3.54 -3.06
CA GLN A 284 -9.41 4.75 -2.95
C GLN A 284 -10.64 4.44 -2.08
N TRP A 285 -10.90 5.36 -1.17
CA TRP A 285 -12.11 5.35 -0.37
C TRP A 285 -13.27 5.79 -1.25
N PRO A 286 -14.49 5.26 -1.03
CA PRO A 286 -15.65 5.68 -1.79
C PRO A 286 -15.77 7.19 -1.72
N LEU A 287 -15.94 7.79 -2.88
CA LEU A 287 -16.41 9.16 -2.99
C LEU A 287 -17.91 9.08 -2.77
N ASP A 288 -18.38 9.50 -1.60
CA ASP A 288 -19.81 9.73 -1.40
C ASP A 288 -20.34 10.74 -2.45
#